data_AF-C4XFW8-F1
#
_entry.id   AF-C4XFW8-F1
#
_cell.length_a   1.000
_cell.length_b   1.000
_cell.length_c   1.000
_cell.angle_alpha   90.00
_cell.angle_beta   90.00
_cell.angle_gamma   90.00
#
_symmetry.space_group_name_H-M   'P 1'
#
loop_
_entity.id
_entity.type
_entity.pdbx_description
1 polymer ?
#
loop_
_entity_poly.entity_id
_entity_poly.type
_entity_poly.pdbx_seq_one_letter_code
_entity_poly.pdbx_strand_id
1 'polypeptide(L)'
;MSLCIYSKYLAFLIYNKNMEKNKIKEIVIARLDKLSKKKVTFTSTLEELKIDSLSLAELIYESEIEFKIRIEDEVLLKIKNVNDIIDAIENAKKI
;
A
#
# COMPACT_ATOMS: atom_id res chain seq x y z
N MET A 1 10.44 28.08 25.93
CA MET A 1 11.19 26.82 25.75
C MET A 1 10.36 25.69 25.11
N SER A 2 9.02 25.71 25.17
CA SER A 2 8.16 24.62 24.68
C SER A 2 7.90 24.52 23.16
N LEU A 3 8.09 25.59 22.37
CA LEU A 3 7.82 25.54 20.91
C LEU A 3 8.84 24.69 20.11
N CYS A 4 10.09 24.59 20.56
CA CYS A 4 11.13 23.86 19.82
C CYS A 4 10.96 22.33 19.90
N ILE A 5 10.39 21.85 21.02
CA ILE A 5 10.08 20.44 21.24
C ILE A 5 8.94 20.00 20.30
N TYR A 6 7.90 20.82 20.16
CA TYR A 6 6.79 20.56 19.23
C TYR A 6 7.25 20.48 17.77
N SER A 7 8.14 21.38 17.33
CA SER A 7 8.66 21.37 15.96
C SER A 7 9.45 20.10 15.63
N LYS A 8 10.31 19.62 16.55
CA LYS A 8 11.03 18.34 16.38
C LYS A 8 10.11 17.12 16.45
N TYR A 9 9.11 17.13 17.33
CA TYR A 9 8.16 16.02 17.45
C TYR A 9 7.27 15.92 16.21
N LEU A 10 6.85 17.05 15.65
CA LEU A 10 6.08 17.09 14.41
C LEU A 10 6.89 16.55 13.23
N ALA A 11 8.17 16.95 13.12
CA ALA A 11 9.08 16.41 12.11
C ALA A 11 9.31 14.89 12.29
N PHE A 12 9.43 14.39 13.52
CA PHE A 12 9.57 12.97 13.81
C PHE A 12 8.32 12.15 13.46
N LEU A 13 7.13 12.70 13.74
CA LEU A 13 5.85 12.10 13.35
C LEU A 13 5.69 12.05 11.83
N ILE A 14 6.01 13.16 11.13
CA ILE A 14 6.01 13.21 9.66
C ILE A 14 7.02 12.22 9.08
N TYR A 15 8.19 12.08 9.69
CA TYR A 15 9.23 11.14 9.24
C TYR A 15 8.78 9.68 9.38
N ASN A 16 8.21 9.30 10.53
CA ASN A 16 7.65 7.96 10.73
C ASN A 16 6.50 7.67 9.75
N LYS A 17 5.63 8.65 9.55
CA LYS A 17 4.50 8.59 8.62
C LYS A 17 4.94 8.27 7.19
N ASN A 18 5.98 8.93 6.71
CA ASN A 18 6.55 8.68 5.37
C ASN A 18 7.25 7.32 5.25
N MET A 19 7.89 6.85 6.31
CA MET A 19 8.52 5.51 6.35
C MET A 19 7.50 4.38 6.23
N GLU A 20 6.34 4.50 6.88
CA GLU A 20 5.27 3.51 6.74
C GLU A 20 4.69 3.48 5.31
N LYS A 21 4.50 4.65 4.70
CA LYS A 21 4.04 4.77 3.31
C LYS A 21 4.98 4.10 2.32
N ASN A 22 6.29 4.30 2.48
CA ASN A 22 7.28 3.65 1.63
C ASN A 22 7.33 2.14 1.85
N LYS A 23 7.18 1.66 3.10
CA LYS A 23 7.08 0.22 3.38
C LYS A 23 5.90 -0.45 2.70
N ILE A 24 4.71 0.17 2.72
CA ILE A 24 3.53 -0.35 2.02
C ILE A 24 3.85 -0.55 0.53
N LYS A 25 4.41 0.48 -0.10
CA LYS A 25 4.79 0.43 -1.52
C LYS A 25 5.80 -0.68 -1.80
N GLU A 26 6.86 -0.80 -1.00
CA GLU A 26 7.87 -1.83 -1.17
C GLU A 26 7.30 -3.24 -1.02
N ILE A 27 6.45 -3.48 -0.02
CA ILE A 27 5.83 -4.79 0.21
C ILE A 27 4.90 -5.16 -0.94
N VAL A 28 4.04 -4.24 -1.36
CA VAL A 28 3.12 -4.46 -2.49
C VAL A 28 3.91 -4.75 -3.77
N ILE A 29 4.93 -3.94 -4.09
CA ILE A 29 5.77 -4.16 -5.27
C ILE A 29 6.50 -5.49 -5.18
N ALA A 30 7.10 -5.83 -4.04
CA ALA A 30 7.84 -7.08 -3.87
C ALA A 30 6.95 -8.32 -4.02
N ARG A 31 5.70 -8.26 -3.53
CA ARG A 31 4.70 -9.33 -3.73
C ARG A 31 4.31 -9.45 -5.20
N LEU A 32 4.00 -8.32 -5.84
CA LEU A 32 3.63 -8.29 -7.24
C LEU A 32 4.79 -8.77 -8.14
N ASP A 33 6.04 -8.40 -7.85
CA ASP A 33 7.23 -8.84 -8.59
C ASP A 33 7.48 -10.36 -8.42
N LYS A 34 7.01 -10.97 -7.33
CA LYS A 34 7.05 -12.44 -7.19
C LYS A 34 5.96 -13.14 -8.01
N LEU A 35 4.78 -12.52 -8.11
CA LEU A 35 3.64 -13.05 -8.88
C LEU A 35 3.82 -12.82 -10.39
N SER A 36 4.43 -11.69 -10.77
CA SER A 36 4.70 -11.28 -12.14
C SER A 36 6.12 -11.64 -12.56
N LYS A 37 6.28 -12.29 -13.72
CA LYS A 37 7.62 -12.46 -14.35
C LYS A 37 8.15 -11.18 -15.00
N LYS A 38 7.44 -10.06 -14.87
CA LYS A 38 7.76 -8.75 -15.44
C LYS A 38 7.93 -7.72 -14.32
N LYS A 39 8.76 -6.71 -14.60
CA LYS A 39 8.97 -5.57 -13.71
C LYS A 39 7.64 -4.88 -13.41
N VAL A 40 7.22 -4.94 -12.15
CA VAL A 40 6.01 -4.27 -11.70
C VAL A 40 6.27 -2.77 -11.59
N THR A 41 5.43 -1.97 -12.23
CA THR A 41 5.43 -0.52 -12.06
C THR A 41 4.10 -0.05 -11.48
N PHE A 42 4.10 1.11 -10.81
CA PHE A 42 2.89 1.69 -10.21
C PHE A 42 1.78 1.90 -11.24
N THR A 43 2.15 2.18 -12.49
CA THR A 43 1.24 2.38 -13.62
C THR A 43 0.78 1.08 -14.27
N SER A 44 1.38 -0.06 -13.92
CA SER A 44 0.99 -1.35 -14.50
C SER A 44 -0.41 -1.74 -14.04
N THR A 45 -1.21 -2.24 -14.99
CA THR A 45 -2.53 -2.80 -14.70
C THR A 45 -2.40 -4.24 -14.23
N LEU A 46 -3.39 -4.71 -13.47
CA LEU A 46 -3.45 -6.11 -13.04
C LEU A 46 -3.49 -7.07 -14.23
N GLU A 47 -4.15 -6.65 -15.32
CA GLU A 47 -4.22 -7.38 -16.58
C GLU A 47 -2.84 -7.56 -17.24
N GLU A 48 -2.01 -6.51 -17.26
CA GLU A 48 -0.64 -6.58 -17.79
C GLU A 48 0.27 -7.50 -16.97
N LEU A 49 0.06 -7.51 -15.65
CA LEU A 49 0.78 -8.33 -14.68
C LEU A 49 0.23 -9.76 -14.61
N LYS A 50 -0.85 -10.07 -15.34
CA LYS A 50 -1.57 -11.35 -15.27
C LYS A 50 -1.97 -11.72 -13.85
N ILE A 51 -2.46 -10.74 -13.10
CA ILE A 51 -2.98 -10.92 -11.76
C ILE A 51 -4.46 -11.20 -11.87
N ASP A 52 -4.84 -12.42 -11.54
CA ASP A 52 -6.22 -12.84 -11.47
C ASP A 52 -6.89 -12.27 -10.20
N SER A 53 -8.22 -12.23 -10.18
CA SER A 53 -9.00 -11.73 -9.04
C SER A 53 -8.69 -12.45 -7.72
N LEU A 54 -8.30 -13.73 -7.78
CA LEU A 54 -7.84 -14.49 -6.62
C LEU A 54 -6.52 -13.95 -6.05
N SER A 55 -5.52 -13.77 -6.91
CA SER A 55 -4.20 -13.24 -6.53
C SER A 55 -4.31 -11.82 -5.96
N LEU A 56 -5.23 -11.02 -6.50
CA LEU A 56 -5.55 -9.70 -5.96
C LEU A 56 -6.13 -9.81 -4.53
N ALA A 57 -7.13 -10.67 -4.34
CA ALA A 57 -7.76 -10.87 -3.04
C ALA A 57 -6.77 -11.37 -1.98
N GLU A 58 -5.88 -12.29 -2.34
CA GLU A 58 -4.80 -12.77 -1.46
C GLU A 58 -3.85 -11.64 -1.07
N LEU A 59 -3.40 -10.84 -2.03
CA LEU A 59 -2.47 -9.74 -1.77
C LEU A 59 -3.07 -8.69 -0.83
N ILE A 60 -4.36 -8.38 -1.02
CA ILE A 60 -5.11 -7.48 -0.16
C ILE A 60 -5.24 -8.07 1.23
N TYR A 61 -5.70 -9.32 1.35
CA TYR A 61 -5.90 -9.98 2.64
C TYR A 61 -4.61 -10.07 3.46
N GLU A 62 -3.49 -10.41 2.82
CA GLU A 62 -2.18 -10.38 3.47
C GLU A 62 -1.81 -8.98 3.95
N SER A 63 -2.10 -7.96 3.14
CA SER A 63 -1.87 -6.55 3.50
C SER A 63 -2.76 -6.11 4.66
N GLU A 64 -4.02 -6.55 4.70
CA GLU A 64 -4.93 -6.29 5.82
C GLU A 64 -4.40 -6.85 7.14
N ILE A 65 -3.92 -8.09 7.13
CA ILE A 65 -3.32 -8.74 8.31
C ILE A 65 -2.03 -8.03 8.72
N GLU A 66 -1.15 -7.76 7.77
CA GLU A 66 0.17 -7.19 8.01
C GLU A 66 0.11 -5.76 8.56
N PHE A 67 -0.78 -4.94 8.00
CA PHE A 67 -0.97 -3.55 8.41
C PHE A 67 -2.08 -3.38 9.46
N LYS A 68 -2.79 -4.45 9.83
CA LYS A 68 -3.95 -4.45 10.74
C LYS A 68 -5.03 -3.44 10.31
N ILE A 69 -5.31 -3.39 9.01
CA ILE A 69 -6.33 -2.54 8.40
C ILE A 69 -7.50 -3.40 7.91
N ARG A 70 -8.61 -2.75 7.56
CA ARG A 70 -9.70 -3.35 6.78
C ARG A 70 -9.96 -2.52 5.54
N ILE A 71 -10.00 -3.18 4.41
CA ILE A 71 -10.35 -2.62 3.11
C ILE A 71 -11.74 -3.16 2.76
N GLU A 72 -12.63 -2.28 2.32
CA GLU A 72 -13.98 -2.70 1.93
C GLU A 72 -13.95 -3.40 0.57
N ASP A 73 -14.76 -4.46 0.41
CA ASP A 73 -14.86 -5.23 -0.82
C ASP A 73 -15.21 -4.36 -2.04
N GLU A 74 -15.99 -3.30 -1.85
CA GLU A 74 -16.32 -2.32 -2.89
C GLU A 74 -15.09 -1.60 -3.44
N VAL A 75 -14.08 -1.35 -2.59
CA VAL A 75 -12.81 -0.77 -3.01
C VAL A 75 -12.06 -1.79 -3.86
N LEU A 76 -12.05 -3.06 -3.44
CA LEU A 76 -11.39 -4.15 -4.17
C LEU A 76 -11.92 -4.32 -5.59
N LEU A 77 -13.25 -4.21 -5.77
CA LEU A 77 -13.89 -4.27 -7.08
C LEU A 77 -13.51 -3.10 -8.00
N LYS A 78 -13.03 -1.99 -7.43
CA LYS A 78 -12.61 -0.79 -8.18
C LYS A 78 -11.11 -0.80 -8.51
N ILE A 79 -10.32 -1.67 -7.89
CA ILE A 79 -8.86 -1.78 -8.12
C ILE A 79 -8.62 -2.31 -9.54
N LYS A 80 -7.89 -1.53 -10.35
CA LYS A 80 -7.51 -1.92 -11.72
C LYS A 80 -6.00 -1.96 -11.93
N ASN A 81 -5.27 -1.20 -11.14
CA ASN A 81 -3.83 -1.05 -11.25
C ASN A 81 -3.16 -1.15 -9.88
N VAL A 82 -1.82 -1.24 -9.90
CA VAL A 82 -1.01 -1.36 -8.68
C VAL A 82 -1.14 -0.14 -7.78
N ASN A 83 -1.28 1.04 -8.40
CA ASN A 83 -1.46 2.29 -7.64
C ASN A 83 -2.75 2.27 -6.82
N ASP A 84 -3.86 1.76 -7.38
CA ASP A 84 -5.15 1.67 -6.68
C ASP A 84 -5.04 0.78 -5.42
N ILE A 85 -4.23 -0.30 -5.45
CA ILE A 85 -3.97 -1.16 -4.28
C ILE A 85 -3.28 -0.37 -3.18
N ILE A 86 -2.21 0.35 -3.55
CA ILE A 86 -1.43 1.15 -2.61
C ILE A 86 -2.33 2.24 -2.01
N ASP A 87 -3.11 2.91 -2.85
CA ASP A 87 -4.03 3.95 -2.43
C ASP A 87 -5.12 3.39 -1.50
N ALA A 88 -5.63 2.18 -1.76
CA ALA A 88 -6.60 1.51 -0.87
C ALA A 88 -6.00 1.24 0.51
N ILE A 89 -4.77 0.72 0.57
CA ILE A 89 -4.06 0.43 1.83
C ILE A 89 -3.74 1.74 2.58
N GLU A 90 -3.27 2.77 1.89
CA GLU A 90 -2.97 4.07 2.46
C GLU A 90 -4.23 4.73 3.06
N ASN A 91 -5.35 4.72 2.31
CA ASN A 91 -6.63 5.28 2.76
C ASN A 91 -7.18 4.52 3.97
N ALA A 92 -7.14 3.19 3.94
CA ALA A 92 -7.63 2.35 5.03
C ALA A 92 -6.83 2.57 6.33
N LYS A 93 -5.52 2.80 6.22
CA LYS A 93 -4.66 3.08 7.38
C LYS A 93 -4.82 4.50 7.94
N LYS A 94 -5.59 5.39 7.27
CA LYS A 94 -5.74 6.82 7.61
C LYS A 94 -4.40 7.46 8.00
N ILE A 95 -3.38 7.20 7.19
CA ILE A 95 -2.06 7.83 7.36
C ILE A 95 -2.18 9.26 6.86
#